data_AF-A0A9P0G9F2-F1
#
_entry.id   AF-A0A9P0G9F2-F1
#
_cell.length_a   1.000
_cell.length_b   1.000
_cell.length_c   1.000
_cell.angle_alpha   90.00
_cell.angle_beta   90.00
_cell.angle_gamma   90.00
#
_symmetry.space_group_name_H-M   'P 1'
#
loop_
_entity.id
_entity.type
_entity.pdbx_description
1 polymer ?
#
loop_
_entity_poly.entity_id
_entity_poly.type
_entity_poly.pdbx_seq_one_letter_code
_entity_poly.pdbx_strand_id
1 'polypeptide(L)'
;MCEVRDISTILRGLGLCPTEAEIQEIIVQVEHPRIPGSVHLRHFLPVAVQIIREHKFEPAGPERLLEAFRTLDVLGKGFLTREQITTYMTQDGEPFSQDEVDEMLELAIDPLSHTVPYEYYINKLLIEETTDI
;
A
#
# COMPACT_ATOMS: atom_id res chain seq x y z
N MET A 1 -21.46 3.68 13.09
CA MET A 1 -20.24 3.14 13.75
C MET A 1 -19.58 2.27 12.71
N CYS A 2 -18.27 2.35 12.59
CA CYS A 2 -17.50 1.45 11.73
C CYS A 2 -16.80 0.41 12.62
N GLU A 3 -16.39 -0.68 12.00
CA GLU A 3 -15.54 -1.68 12.63
C GLU A 3 -14.07 -1.24 12.53
N VAL A 4 -13.22 -1.75 13.43
CA VAL A 4 -11.76 -1.50 13.36
C VAL A 4 -11.15 -1.94 12.03
N ARG A 5 -11.74 -2.94 11.36
CA ARG A 5 -11.32 -3.44 10.04
C ARG A 5 -11.54 -2.41 8.94
N ASP A 6 -12.54 -1.56 9.08
CA ASP A 6 -12.86 -0.52 8.10
C ASP A 6 -11.80 0.59 8.10
N ILE A 7 -11.00 0.72 9.16
CA ILE A 7 -10.01 1.79 9.30
C ILE A 7 -8.94 1.71 8.20
N SER A 8 -8.42 0.50 7.93
CA SER A 8 -7.45 0.28 6.85
C SER A 8 -8.06 0.64 5.50
N THR A 9 -9.26 0.14 5.22
CA THR A 9 -10.00 0.43 3.97
C THR A 9 -10.26 1.92 3.78
N ILE A 10 -10.67 2.64 4.83
CA ILE A 10 -10.95 4.07 4.76
C ILE A 10 -9.66 4.86 4.50
N LEU A 11 -8.58 4.58 5.23
CA LEU A 11 -7.32 5.31 5.04
C LEU A 11 -6.71 5.05 3.66
N ARG A 12 -6.71 3.78 3.20
CA ARG A 12 -6.26 3.43 1.84
C ARG A 12 -7.16 4.05 0.76
N GLY A 13 -8.48 4.09 0.99
CA GLY A 13 -9.43 4.77 0.11
C GLY A 13 -9.28 6.31 0.07
N LEU A 14 -8.59 6.90 1.05
CA LEU A 14 -8.20 8.31 1.04
C LEU A 14 -6.85 8.56 0.34
N GLY A 15 -6.27 7.53 -0.30
CA GLY A 15 -4.98 7.60 -0.99
C GLY A 15 -3.76 7.49 -0.06
N LEU A 16 -3.96 7.09 1.19
CA LEU A 16 -2.88 6.89 2.15
C LEU A 16 -2.37 5.44 2.09
N CYS A 17 -1.08 5.25 2.38
CA CYS A 17 -0.44 3.94 2.40
C CYS A 17 0.21 3.65 3.78
N PRO A 18 -0.58 3.62 4.87
CA PRO A 18 -0.05 3.21 6.17
C PRO A 18 0.32 1.72 6.15
N THR A 19 1.37 1.40 6.88
CA THR A 19 1.77 0.03 7.23
C THR A 19 0.75 -0.62 8.16
N GLU A 20 0.73 -1.95 8.23
CA GLU A 20 -0.17 -2.66 9.15
C GLU A 20 0.12 -2.33 10.61
N ALA A 21 1.40 -2.13 10.97
CA ALA A 21 1.78 -1.65 12.29
C ALA A 21 1.18 -0.26 12.61
N GLU A 22 1.28 0.70 11.68
CA GLU A 22 0.69 2.04 11.85
C GLU A 22 -0.84 2.00 11.92
N ILE A 23 -1.48 1.12 11.15
CA ILE A 23 -2.93 0.87 11.26
C ILE A 23 -3.29 0.40 12.67
N GLN A 24 -2.53 -0.53 13.26
CA GLN A 24 -2.79 -0.98 14.63
C GLN A 24 -2.64 0.16 15.65
N GLU A 25 -1.64 1.02 15.50
CA GLU A 25 -1.47 2.20 16.37
C GLU A 25 -2.67 3.14 16.29
N ILE A 26 -3.18 3.39 15.08
CA ILE A 26 -4.37 4.21 14.86
C ILE A 26 -5.59 3.53 15.50
N ILE A 27 -5.77 2.22 15.31
CA ILE A 27 -6.88 1.46 15.90
C ILE A 27 -6.88 1.60 17.42
N VAL A 28 -5.73 1.40 18.08
CA VAL A 28 -5.59 1.55 19.53
C VAL A 28 -5.99 2.95 20.00
N GLN A 29 -5.71 3.98 19.20
CA GLN A 29 -6.08 5.36 19.53
C GLN A 29 -7.59 5.64 19.38
N VAL A 30 -8.27 5.03 18.40
CA VAL A 30 -9.65 5.39 18.04
C VAL A 30 -10.71 4.40 18.49
N GLU A 31 -10.31 3.18 18.88
CA GLU A 31 -11.20 2.12 19.34
C GLU A 31 -12.05 2.57 20.54
N HIS A 32 -13.30 2.12 20.55
CA HIS A 32 -14.21 2.48 21.63
C HIS A 32 -13.82 1.77 22.93
N PRO A 33 -13.57 2.50 24.03
CA PRO A 33 -12.97 1.94 25.25
C PRO A 33 -13.89 0.93 25.98
N ARG A 34 -15.18 0.91 25.67
CA ARG A 34 -16.16 -0.02 26.28
C ARG A 34 -16.70 -1.06 25.32
N ILE A 35 -16.43 -0.94 24.02
CA ILE A 35 -16.97 -1.85 22.99
C ILE A 35 -15.82 -2.15 22.02
N PRO A 36 -14.98 -3.14 22.35
CA PRO A 36 -13.88 -3.57 21.48
C PRO A 36 -14.38 -3.95 20.08
N GLY A 37 -13.54 -3.74 19.07
CA GLY A 37 -13.82 -3.93 17.66
C GLY A 37 -14.64 -2.81 17.02
N SER A 38 -15.11 -1.83 17.79
CA SER A 38 -15.97 -0.75 17.30
C SER A 38 -15.31 0.61 17.36
N VAL A 39 -15.55 1.44 16.35
CA VAL A 39 -15.03 2.81 16.25
C VAL A 39 -16.18 3.79 16.04
N HIS A 40 -16.20 4.84 16.85
CA HIS A 40 -17.08 5.98 16.62
C HIS A 40 -16.41 7.01 15.72
N LEU A 41 -17.15 7.46 14.70
CA LEU A 41 -16.66 8.44 13.73
C LEU A 41 -16.11 9.73 14.40
N ARG A 42 -16.72 10.19 15.50
CA ARG A 42 -16.24 11.35 16.27
C ARG A 42 -14.84 11.19 16.87
N HIS A 43 -14.36 9.96 17.07
CA HIS A 43 -13.01 9.69 17.56
C HIS A 43 -12.03 9.51 16.40
N PHE A 44 -12.48 8.88 15.31
CA PHE A 44 -11.65 8.64 14.14
C PHE A 44 -11.38 9.89 13.29
N LEU A 45 -12.41 10.71 13.03
CA LEU A 45 -12.28 11.89 12.15
C LEU A 45 -11.17 12.86 12.57
N PRO A 46 -11.02 13.24 13.85
CA PRO A 46 -9.92 14.11 14.26
C PRO A 46 -8.54 13.53 13.95
N VAL A 47 -8.36 12.21 14.11
CA VAL A 47 -7.10 11.51 13.82
C VAL A 47 -6.84 11.48 12.32
N ALA A 48 -7.84 11.10 11.51
CA ALA A 48 -7.72 11.08 10.05
C ALA A 48 -7.42 12.48 9.48
N VAL A 49 -8.10 13.52 9.97
CA VAL A 49 -7.83 14.91 9.56
C VAL A 49 -6.41 15.34 9.94
N GLN A 50 -5.92 14.94 11.11
CA GLN A 50 -4.56 15.26 11.52
C GLN A 50 -3.53 14.56 10.63
N ILE A 51 -3.72 13.28 10.31
CA ILE A 51 -2.88 12.50 9.40
C ILE A 51 -2.75 13.21 8.04
N ILE A 52 -3.88 13.58 7.44
CA ILE A 52 -3.92 14.27 6.14
C ILE A 52 -3.22 15.63 6.22
N ARG A 53 -3.49 16.43 7.26
CA ARG A 53 -2.89 17.76 7.43
C ARG A 53 -1.38 17.71 7.68
N GLU A 54 -0.90 16.62 8.27
CA GLU A 54 0.52 16.41 8.55
C GLU A 54 1.24 15.66 7.42
N HIS A 55 0.57 15.40 6.29
CA HIS A 55 1.14 14.66 5.14
C HIS A 55 1.74 13.31 5.56
N LYS A 56 1.08 12.61 6.48
CA LYS A 56 1.51 11.28 6.95
C LYS A 56 0.96 10.20 6.04
N PHE A 57 1.75 9.13 5.88
CA PHE A 57 1.40 7.94 5.11
C PHE A 57 1.13 8.23 3.63
N GLU A 58 1.72 9.30 3.07
CA GLU A 58 1.66 9.52 1.63
C GLU A 58 2.42 8.40 0.89
N PRO A 59 1.96 8.00 -0.31
CA PRO A 59 2.65 7.02 -1.11
C PRO A 59 4.06 7.51 -1.48
N ALA A 60 4.98 6.55 -1.63
CA ALA A 60 6.32 6.87 -2.12
C ALA A 60 6.26 7.43 -3.56
N GLY A 61 6.97 8.52 -3.80
CA GLY A 61 7.08 9.08 -5.14
C GLY A 61 7.84 8.18 -6.14
N PRO A 62 7.69 8.43 -7.46
CA PRO A 62 8.29 7.63 -8.53
C PRO A 62 9.79 7.40 -8.37
N GLU A 63 10.54 8.44 -7.99
CA GLU A 63 12.00 8.37 -7.86
C GLU A 63 12.42 7.39 -6.76
N ARG A 64 11.72 7.42 -5.62
CA ARG A 64 11.99 6.53 -4.48
C ARG A 64 11.61 5.09 -4.79
N LEU A 65 10.48 4.88 -5.47
CA LEU A 65 10.08 3.54 -5.94
C LEU A 65 11.11 2.99 -6.93
N LEU A 66 11.57 3.80 -7.88
CA LEU A 66 12.57 3.39 -8.86
C LEU A 66 13.90 3.01 -8.22
N GLU A 67 14.36 3.76 -7.22
CA GLU A 67 15.56 3.44 -6.43
C GLU A 67 15.41 2.10 -5.69
N ALA A 68 14.24 1.84 -5.09
CA ALA A 68 13.95 0.58 -4.43
C ALA A 68 14.04 -0.60 -5.41
N PHE A 69 13.37 -0.52 -6.57
CA PHE A 69 13.43 -1.58 -7.57
C PHE A 69 14.84 -1.80 -8.14
N ARG A 70 15.63 -0.73 -8.34
CA ARG A 70 17.03 -0.85 -8.76
C ARG A 70 17.91 -1.56 -7.73
N THR A 71 17.57 -1.45 -6.45
CA THR A 71 18.27 -2.19 -5.39
C THR A 71 17.98 -3.70 -5.48
N LEU A 72 16.77 -4.07 -5.91
CA LEU A 72 16.37 -5.47 -6.12
C LEU A 72 16.92 -6.05 -7.44
N ASP A 73 17.01 -5.23 -8.49
CA ASP A 73 17.56 -5.60 -9.79
C ASP A 73 19.09 -5.44 -9.83
N VAL A 74 19.79 -6.31 -9.10
CA VAL A 74 21.25 -6.30 -8.96
C VAL A 74 21.99 -6.32 -10.30
N LEU A 75 21.40 -6.90 -11.34
CA LEU A 75 21.99 -7.00 -12.68
C LEU A 75 21.63 -5.83 -13.60
N GLY A 76 20.78 -4.90 -13.17
CA GLY A 76 20.39 -3.72 -13.94
C GLY A 76 19.64 -4.06 -15.24
N LYS A 77 18.81 -5.09 -15.22
CA LYS A 77 18.05 -5.56 -16.39
C LYS A 77 16.89 -4.63 -16.77
N GLY A 78 16.40 -3.80 -15.85
CA GLY A 78 15.19 -3.00 -16.04
C GLY A 78 13.89 -3.74 -15.67
N PHE A 79 13.99 -4.97 -15.16
CA PHE A 79 12.84 -5.80 -14.79
C PHE A 79 13.20 -6.82 -13.71
N LEU A 80 12.18 -7.29 -12.98
CA LEU A 80 12.26 -8.45 -12.09
C LEU A 80 11.49 -9.62 -12.71
N THR A 81 11.96 -10.86 -12.49
CA THR A 81 11.12 -12.02 -12.82
C THR A 81 10.01 -12.18 -11.79
N ARG A 82 8.95 -12.92 -12.15
CA ARG A 82 7.86 -13.26 -11.24
C ARG A 82 8.41 -13.86 -9.93
N GLU A 83 9.33 -14.80 -10.02
CA GLU A 83 9.90 -15.48 -8.85
C GLU A 83 10.67 -14.52 -7.95
N GLN A 84 11.42 -13.59 -8.53
CA GLN A 84 12.17 -12.58 -7.78
C GLN A 84 11.22 -11.69 -7.01
N ILE A 85 10.25 -11.08 -7.68
CA ILE A 85 9.32 -10.15 -7.02
C ILE A 85 8.43 -10.86 -6.00
N THR A 86 7.95 -12.07 -6.28
CA THR A 86 7.20 -12.88 -5.30
C THR A 86 8.04 -13.17 -4.07
N THR A 87 9.32 -13.50 -4.25
CA THR A 87 10.22 -13.74 -3.10
C THR A 87 10.36 -12.49 -2.24
N TYR A 88 10.68 -11.34 -2.85
CA TYR A 88 10.86 -10.10 -2.09
C TYR A 88 9.57 -9.67 -1.37
N MET A 89 8.42 -9.73 -2.05
CA MET A 89 7.14 -9.29 -1.47
C MET A 89 6.63 -10.22 -0.36
N THR A 90 7.04 -11.49 -0.33
CA THR A 90 6.58 -12.46 0.68
C THR A 90 7.58 -12.68 1.83
N GLN A 91 8.77 -12.08 1.77
CA GLN A 91 9.83 -12.33 2.75
C GLN A 91 10.36 -11.06 3.43
N ASP A 92 10.34 -9.92 2.73
CA ASP A 92 10.91 -8.67 3.23
C ASP A 92 9.81 -7.69 3.66
N GLY A 93 10.12 -6.82 4.63
CA GLY A 93 9.23 -5.74 5.06
C GLY A 93 7.96 -6.24 5.77
N GLU A 94 6.80 -5.76 5.30
CA GLU A 94 5.49 -6.30 5.67
C GLU A 94 5.08 -7.32 4.61
N PRO A 95 5.22 -8.63 4.89
CA PRO A 95 5.07 -9.65 3.87
C PRO A 95 3.63 -9.72 3.36
N PHE A 96 3.51 -9.76 2.05
CA PHE A 96 2.24 -10.01 1.38
C PHE A 96 1.89 -11.49 1.52
N SER A 97 0.59 -11.76 1.62
CA SER A 97 0.03 -13.09 1.37
C SER A 97 0.18 -13.46 -0.11
N GLN A 98 0.03 -14.76 -0.42
CA GLN A 98 0.11 -15.22 -1.80
C GLN A 98 -0.97 -14.57 -2.68
N ASP A 99 -2.19 -14.43 -2.14
CA ASP A 99 -3.31 -13.82 -2.85
C ASP A 99 -3.02 -12.34 -3.18
N GLU A 100 -2.47 -11.58 -2.22
CA GLU A 100 -2.06 -10.18 -2.45
C GLU A 100 -0.96 -10.04 -3.50
N VAL A 101 0.01 -10.98 -3.52
CA VAL A 101 1.04 -10.99 -4.57
C VAL A 101 0.42 -11.31 -5.93
N ASP A 102 -0.49 -12.28 -6.00
CA ASP A 102 -1.13 -12.66 -7.26
C ASP A 102 -1.96 -11.49 -7.82
N GLU A 103 -2.75 -10.81 -6.99
CA GLU A 103 -3.49 -9.59 -7.35
C GLU A 103 -2.55 -8.46 -7.82
N MET A 104 -1.45 -8.21 -7.10
CA MET A 104 -0.44 -7.23 -7.50
C MET A 104 0.15 -7.54 -8.89
N LEU A 105 0.42 -8.83 -9.16
CA LEU A 105 1.02 -9.27 -10.41
C LEU A 105 0.08 -9.16 -11.62
N GLU A 106 -1.24 -9.15 -11.43
CA GLU A 106 -2.19 -8.89 -12.51
C GLU A 106 -1.98 -7.51 -13.16
N LEU A 107 -1.53 -6.52 -12.38
CA LEU A 107 -1.22 -5.18 -12.86
C LEU A 107 0.24 -5.02 -13.30
N ALA A 108 1.16 -5.75 -12.65
CA ALA A 108 2.60 -5.54 -12.80
C ALA A 108 3.25 -6.35 -13.93
N ILE A 109 2.70 -7.52 -14.27
CA ILE A 109 3.32 -8.43 -15.24
C ILE A 109 3.06 -7.97 -16.68
N ASP A 110 4.13 -7.92 -17.47
CA ASP A 110 4.03 -7.83 -18.93
C ASP A 110 3.67 -9.21 -19.52
N PRO A 111 2.55 -9.32 -20.27
CA PRO A 111 2.04 -10.60 -20.74
C PRO A 111 2.90 -11.29 -21.81
N LEU A 112 3.84 -10.58 -22.42
CA LEU A 112 4.72 -11.14 -23.45
C LEU A 112 6.02 -11.69 -22.87
N SER A 113 6.67 -10.91 -22.00
CA SER A 113 7.93 -11.28 -21.36
C SER A 113 7.74 -12.13 -20.10
N HIS A 114 6.55 -12.12 -19.50
CA HIS A 114 6.28 -12.69 -18.18
C HIS A 114 7.19 -12.16 -17.07
N THR A 115 7.63 -10.91 -17.21
CA THR A 115 8.45 -10.19 -16.23
C THR A 115 7.69 -8.98 -15.68
N VAL A 116 8.25 -8.32 -14.67
CA VAL A 116 7.76 -7.04 -14.14
C VAL A 116 8.73 -5.94 -14.54
N PRO A 117 8.48 -5.20 -15.64
CA PRO A 117 9.22 -3.99 -15.98
C PRO A 117 8.82 -2.89 -15.00
N TYR A 118 9.69 -2.58 -14.03
CA TYR A 118 9.30 -1.76 -12.88
C TYR A 118 9.01 -0.29 -13.23
N GLU A 119 9.64 0.29 -14.26
CA GLU A 119 9.28 1.65 -14.69
C GLU A 119 7.85 1.72 -15.24
N TYR A 120 7.42 0.69 -15.99
CA TYR A 120 6.04 0.58 -16.46
C TYR A 120 5.08 0.39 -15.28
N TYR A 121 5.43 -0.50 -14.35
CA TYR A 121 4.61 -0.76 -13.17
C TYR A 121 4.45 0.46 -12.27
N ILE A 122 5.54 1.19 -11.98
CA ILE A 122 5.49 2.46 -11.21
C ILE A 122 4.56 3.45 -11.89
N ASN A 123 4.63 3.62 -13.21
CA ASN A 123 3.73 4.51 -13.93
C ASN A 123 2.26 4.10 -13.76
N LYS A 124 1.95 2.80 -13.74
CA LYS A 124 0.59 2.32 -13.46
C LYS A 124 0.11 2.70 -12.06
N LEU A 125 0.97 2.57 -11.05
CA LEU A 125 0.64 2.94 -9.67
C LEU A 125 0.36 4.44 -9.49
N LEU A 126 0.94 5.28 -10.35
CA LEU A 126 0.79 6.74 -10.28
C LEU A 126 -0.39 7.28 -11.10
N ILE A 127 -1.01 6.46 -11.95
CA ILE A 127 -2.04 6.89 -12.92
C ILE A 127 -3.47 6.67 -12.39
N GLU A 128 -3.67 6.19 -11.16
CA GLU A 128 -5.00 6.17 -10.52
C GLU A 128 -5.46 7.55 -10.01
N GLU A 129 -5.39 8.57 -10.85
CA GLU A 129 -6.38 9.64 -10.86
C GLU A 129 -7.47 9.23 -11.84
N THR A 130 -8.50 8.52 -11.38
CA THR A 130 -9.77 8.56 -12.10
C THR A 130 -10.32 9.98 -12.00
N THR A 131 -9.92 10.84 -12.93
CA THR A 131 -10.79 11.91 -13.40
C THR A 131 -12.03 11.27 -13.99
N ASP A 132 -13.02 11.00 -13.14
CA ASP A 132 -14.42 10.98 -13.53
C ASP A 132 -15.18 11.84 -12.51
N ILE A 133 -15.56 13.02 -12.99
CA ILE A 133 -16.43 14.01 -12.35
C ILE A 133 -17.86 13.50 -12.37
#